data_AF-Q7R9V5-F1
#
_entry.id   AF-Q7R9V5-F1
#
_cell.length_a   1.000
_cell.length_b   1.000
_cell.length_c   1.000
_cell.angle_alpha   90.00
_cell.angle_beta   90.00
_cell.angle_gamma   90.00
#
_symmetry.space_group_name_H-M   'P 1'
#
loop_
_entity.id
_entity.type
_entity.pdbx_description
1 polymer ?
#
loop_
_entity_poly.entity_id
_entity_poly.type
_entity_poly.pdbx_seq_one_letter_code
_entity_poly.pdbx_strand_id
1 'polypeptide(L)'
;MDRGILFDQASQNYTLDGSHTEMHCPDNKCDDDNKKLSSAFIAFIAFFNGAGIDENLDSDKIAEYAILWLGHKLNQKKENETTTLNDFYTKHVKTNSHYNQKINTNSSNKIKKNDIENKINSMNIGIKDMSNFYEVFKLLCKMDGELDPKKKPQCNKCLESAREFFEKCEKVKNAFDINKGSSYLQLLSILSNDYKQFKEKYKKVVCSNVEFLETCSRSSVTESPVTKCQVTECPVTKCQVTECPVTKCQVTESPVTKNTLIIIAIIFVAASILLGVSYKYSLFGFRKRSQKQHLREKLKK
;
A
#
# COMPACT_ATOMS: atom_id res chain seq x y z
N MET A 1 0.31 5.18 6.42
CA MET A 1 -0.30 4.73 5.15
C MET A 1 -1.57 5.50 4.86
N ASP A 2 -2.53 5.54 5.78
CA ASP A 2 -3.79 6.29 5.58
C ASP A 2 -3.71 7.81 5.86
N ARG A 3 -2.57 8.46 5.63
CA ARG A 3 -2.44 9.90 5.91
C ARG A 3 -2.95 10.71 4.73
N GLY A 4 -3.63 11.83 4.99
CA GLY A 4 -4.24 12.67 3.96
C GLY A 4 -5.75 12.54 3.84
N ILE A 5 -6.33 11.44 4.34
CA ILE A 5 -7.78 11.25 4.42
C ILE A 5 -8.15 10.30 5.57
N LEU A 6 -9.05 10.77 6.44
CA LEU A 6 -9.50 10.07 7.64
C LEU A 6 -10.97 9.70 7.49
N PHE A 7 -11.30 8.46 7.82
CA PHE A 7 -12.67 7.98 7.89
C PHE A 7 -13.17 8.03 9.33
N ASP A 8 -14.32 8.65 9.55
CA ASP A 8 -14.99 8.64 10.85
C ASP A 8 -16.14 7.63 10.85
N GLN A 9 -16.02 6.60 11.68
CA GLN A 9 -17.01 5.51 11.74
C GLN A 9 -18.38 5.99 12.22
N ALA A 10 -18.43 7.00 13.10
CA ALA A 10 -19.68 7.48 13.70
C ALA A 10 -20.53 8.26 12.69
N SER A 11 -19.92 9.22 12.00
CA SER A 11 -20.57 10.04 10.98
C SER A 11 -20.61 9.39 9.60
N GLN A 12 -19.85 8.30 9.39
CA GLN A 12 -19.65 7.66 8.09
C GLN A 12 -19.05 8.62 7.04
N ASN A 13 -18.32 9.65 7.46
CA ASN A 13 -17.78 10.67 6.58
C ASN A 13 -16.26 10.63 6.46
N TYR A 14 -15.75 11.18 5.37
CA TYR A 14 -14.34 11.44 5.18
C TYR A 14 -13.97 12.88 5.51
N THR A 15 -12.80 13.04 6.11
CA THR A 15 -12.13 14.34 6.32
C THR A 15 -10.76 14.29 5.67
N LEU A 16 -10.44 15.30 4.86
CA LEU A 16 -9.08 15.44 4.33
C LEU A 16 -8.15 15.97 5.43
N ASP A 17 -6.97 15.37 5.54
CA ASP A 17 -5.96 15.72 6.53
C ASP A 17 -4.69 16.19 5.82
N GLY A 18 -4.75 17.40 5.26
CA GLY A 18 -3.59 18.10 4.71
C GLY A 18 -3.80 18.76 3.35
N SER A 19 -3.02 19.80 3.09
CA SER A 19 -3.11 20.63 1.87
C SER A 19 -2.82 19.87 0.58
N HIS A 20 -2.07 18.75 0.65
CA HIS A 20 -1.70 17.99 -0.54
C HIS A 20 -2.84 17.13 -1.10
N THR A 21 -3.78 16.69 -0.27
CA THR A 21 -5.00 16.06 -0.81
C THR A 21 -5.96 17.14 -1.28
N GLU A 22 -6.15 18.22 -0.52
CA GLU A 22 -7.04 19.33 -0.90
C GLU A 22 -6.72 19.98 -2.26
N MET A 23 -5.46 20.04 -2.68
CA MET A 23 -5.05 20.66 -3.96
C MET A 23 -5.58 19.93 -5.21
N HIS A 24 -6.17 18.74 -5.05
CA HIS A 24 -6.75 17.94 -6.12
C HIS A 24 -8.28 17.90 -6.07
N CYS A 25 -8.90 18.76 -5.26
CA CYS A 25 -10.35 18.84 -5.15
C CYS A 25 -10.95 19.32 -6.48
N PRO A 26 -11.91 18.58 -7.06
CA PRO A 26 -12.60 19.04 -8.26
C PRO A 26 -13.28 20.38 -7.97
N ASP A 27 -13.19 21.32 -8.91
CA ASP A 27 -13.70 22.69 -8.78
C ASP A 27 -13.18 23.46 -7.55
N ASN A 28 -12.01 23.07 -7.04
CA ASN A 28 -11.39 23.57 -5.80
C ASN A 28 -12.26 23.35 -4.54
N LYS A 29 -13.19 22.40 -4.56
CA LYS A 29 -14.07 22.08 -3.43
C LYS A 29 -14.24 20.57 -3.27
N CYS A 30 -13.94 20.06 -2.07
CA CYS A 30 -14.24 18.68 -1.68
C CYS A 30 -15.39 18.68 -0.65
N ASP A 31 -16.54 19.18 -1.06
CA ASP A 31 -17.76 19.31 -0.26
C ASP A 31 -18.45 17.97 0.03
N ASP A 32 -18.21 16.94 -0.77
CA ASP A 32 -18.67 15.57 -0.54
C ASP A 32 -17.53 14.55 -0.46
N ASP A 33 -17.83 13.38 0.10
CA ASP A 33 -16.86 12.31 0.32
C ASP A 33 -16.30 11.69 -0.96
N ASN A 34 -17.08 11.63 -2.04
CA ASN A 34 -16.63 11.09 -3.31
C ASN A 34 -15.55 12.01 -3.91
N LYS A 35 -15.76 13.33 -3.80
CA LYS A 35 -14.75 14.32 -4.20
C LYS A 35 -13.51 14.26 -3.32
N LYS A 36 -13.65 14.10 -1.99
CA LYS A 36 -12.51 13.91 -1.07
C LYS A 36 -11.70 12.66 -1.43
N LEU A 37 -12.36 11.53 -1.66
CA LEU A 37 -11.71 10.27 -2.05
C LEU A 37 -11.02 10.36 -3.40
N SER A 38 -11.71 10.92 -4.41
CA SER A 38 -11.13 11.16 -5.73
C SER A 38 -9.87 12.02 -5.63
N SER A 39 -9.98 13.12 -4.90
CA SER A 39 -8.88 14.05 -4.63
C SER A 39 -7.68 13.36 -3.95
N ALA A 40 -7.94 12.58 -2.89
CA ALA A 40 -6.91 11.82 -2.19
C ALA A 40 -6.25 10.73 -3.05
N PHE A 41 -7.02 10.06 -3.91
CA PHE A 41 -6.48 9.08 -4.87
C PHE A 41 -5.55 9.74 -5.90
N ILE A 42 -5.94 10.90 -6.42
CA ILE A 42 -5.10 11.67 -7.36
C ILE A 42 -3.82 12.13 -6.67
N ALA A 43 -3.92 12.63 -5.43
CA ALA A 43 -2.76 13.02 -4.64
C ALA A 43 -1.78 11.85 -4.44
N PHE A 44 -2.30 10.65 -4.13
CA PHE A 44 -1.50 9.44 -4.00
C PHE A 44 -0.67 9.16 -5.27
N ILE A 45 -1.30 9.18 -6.43
CA ILE A 45 -0.61 8.88 -7.69
C ILE A 45 0.35 10.02 -8.08
N ALA A 46 -0.10 11.27 -7.96
CA ALA A 46 0.69 12.45 -8.29
C ALA A 46 1.98 12.53 -7.45
N PHE A 47 1.93 12.07 -6.20
CA PHE A 47 3.11 11.97 -5.35
C PHE A 47 4.22 11.12 -5.99
N PHE A 48 3.88 9.95 -6.54
CA PHE A 48 4.85 9.03 -7.17
C PHE A 48 5.34 9.50 -8.55
N ASN A 49 4.67 10.50 -9.14
CA ASN A 49 5.13 11.18 -10.34
C ASN A 49 6.02 12.40 -10.03
N GLY A 50 6.26 12.72 -8.75
CA GLY A 50 7.08 13.85 -8.33
C GLY A 50 8.59 13.63 -8.47
N ALA A 51 9.35 14.71 -8.64
CA ALA A 51 10.81 14.67 -8.68
C ALA A 51 11.41 14.23 -7.33
N GLY A 52 12.45 13.39 -7.38
CA GLY A 52 13.13 12.84 -6.19
C GLY A 52 12.54 11.54 -5.65
N ILE A 53 11.50 10.99 -6.30
CA ILE A 53 11.04 9.62 -6.10
C ILE A 53 11.90 8.68 -6.94
N ASP A 54 12.26 7.52 -6.38
CA ASP A 54 13.15 6.56 -7.03
C ASP A 54 12.62 6.11 -8.40
N GLU A 55 13.46 6.29 -9.42
CA GLU A 55 13.16 5.92 -10.80
C GLU A 55 13.01 4.40 -10.95
N ASN A 56 13.53 3.59 -10.02
CA ASN A 56 13.42 2.13 -10.02
C ASN A 56 12.11 1.59 -9.45
N LEU A 57 11.24 2.43 -8.87
CA LEU A 57 9.92 1.96 -8.44
C LEU A 57 9.15 1.38 -9.62
N ASP A 58 8.50 0.24 -9.43
CA ASP A 58 7.66 -0.33 -10.46
C ASP A 58 6.34 0.46 -10.54
N SER A 59 6.09 1.15 -11.67
CA SER A 59 4.87 1.94 -11.89
C SER A 59 3.61 1.10 -11.84
N ASP A 60 3.68 -0.14 -12.33
CA ASP A 60 2.55 -1.06 -12.35
C ASP A 60 2.16 -1.46 -10.94
N LYS A 61 3.16 -1.76 -10.12
CA LYS A 61 2.98 -2.11 -8.72
C LYS A 61 2.44 -0.94 -7.90
N ILE A 62 2.89 0.29 -8.16
CA ILE A 62 2.34 1.48 -7.49
C ILE A 62 0.86 1.65 -7.86
N ALA A 63 0.50 1.50 -9.14
CA ALA A 63 -0.89 1.58 -9.57
C ALA A 63 -1.76 0.50 -8.90
N GLU A 64 -1.28 -0.74 -8.80
CA GLU A 64 -1.99 -1.82 -8.11
C GLU A 64 -2.24 -1.52 -6.63
N TYR A 65 -1.23 -1.01 -5.92
CA TYR A 65 -1.40 -0.62 -4.52
C TYR A 65 -2.29 0.61 -4.34
N ALA A 66 -2.25 1.58 -5.25
CA ALA A 66 -3.19 2.70 -5.26
C ALA A 66 -4.63 2.21 -5.43
N ILE A 67 -4.86 1.28 -6.36
CA ILE A 67 -6.17 0.69 -6.64
C ILE A 67 -6.67 -0.11 -5.42
N LEU A 68 -5.81 -0.92 -4.80
CA LEU A 68 -6.14 -1.65 -3.57
C LEU A 68 -6.50 -0.71 -2.42
N TRP A 69 -5.76 0.39 -2.27
CA TRP A 69 -6.09 1.42 -1.29
C TRP A 69 -7.45 2.05 -1.56
N LEU A 70 -7.77 2.38 -2.83
CA LEU A 70 -9.06 2.95 -3.20
C LEU A 70 -10.19 1.96 -2.88
N GLY A 71 -10.04 0.68 -3.24
CA GLY A 71 -10.97 -0.38 -2.89
C GLY A 71 -11.19 -0.47 -1.38
N HIS A 72 -10.12 -0.45 -0.59
CA HIS A 72 -10.22 -0.44 0.88
C HIS A 72 -11.02 0.76 1.40
N LYS A 73 -10.79 1.96 0.88
CA LYS A 73 -11.55 3.16 1.28
C LYS A 73 -13.02 3.05 0.88
N LEU A 74 -13.33 2.54 -0.30
CA LEU A 74 -14.72 2.34 -0.70
C LEU A 74 -15.42 1.34 0.23
N ASN A 75 -14.73 0.28 0.67
CA ASN A 75 -15.25 -0.71 1.61
C ASN A 75 -15.56 -0.17 3.02
N GLN A 76 -15.04 1.01 3.39
CA GLN A 76 -15.28 1.59 4.72
C GLN A 76 -16.69 2.19 4.86
N LYS A 77 -17.31 2.62 3.75
CA LYS A 77 -18.68 3.18 3.75
C LYS A 77 -19.73 2.09 3.51
N LYS A 78 -20.77 2.07 4.34
CA LYS A 78 -21.95 1.23 4.13
C LYS A 78 -22.73 1.59 2.87
N GLU A 79 -22.84 2.88 2.55
CA GLU A 79 -23.53 3.36 1.34
C GLU A 79 -22.89 2.87 0.04
N ASN A 80 -21.62 2.46 0.10
CA ASN A 80 -20.86 1.97 -1.05
C ASN A 80 -20.96 0.46 -1.25
N GLU A 81 -21.80 -0.27 -0.49
CA GLU A 81 -21.95 -1.72 -0.60
C GLU A 81 -22.27 -2.20 -2.03
N THR A 82 -22.95 -1.36 -2.83
CA THR A 82 -23.29 -1.65 -4.24
C THR A 82 -22.36 -0.97 -5.25
N THR A 83 -21.52 -0.03 -4.82
CA THR A 83 -20.64 0.71 -5.72
C THR A 83 -19.49 -0.19 -6.15
N THR A 84 -19.23 -0.32 -7.45
CA THR A 84 -18.02 -1.02 -7.91
C THR A 84 -16.84 -0.06 -7.98
N LEU A 85 -15.61 -0.61 -7.92
CA LEU A 85 -14.39 0.18 -8.08
C LEU A 85 -14.40 0.95 -9.42
N ASN A 86 -14.86 0.28 -10.48
CA ASN A 86 -14.89 0.87 -11.82
C ASN A 86 -15.91 2.00 -11.92
N ASP A 87 -17.09 1.84 -11.32
CA ASP A 87 -18.12 2.89 -11.30
C ASP A 87 -17.60 4.13 -10.58
N PHE A 88 -16.99 3.95 -9.41
CA PHE A 88 -16.41 5.06 -8.66
C PHE A 88 -15.31 5.76 -9.46
N TYR A 89 -14.36 4.99 -10.01
CA TYR A 89 -13.27 5.55 -10.81
C TYR A 89 -13.79 6.34 -12.01
N THR A 90 -14.72 5.78 -12.77
CA THR A 90 -15.29 6.42 -13.96
C THR A 90 -16.06 7.69 -13.60
N LYS A 91 -16.87 7.65 -12.55
CA LYS A 91 -17.76 8.76 -12.17
C LYS A 91 -17.04 9.89 -11.44
N HIS A 92 -16.05 9.57 -10.61
CA HIS A 92 -15.45 10.54 -9.67
C HIS A 92 -13.97 10.80 -9.89
N VAL A 93 -13.18 9.83 -10.38
CA VAL A 93 -11.74 10.01 -10.62
C VAL A 93 -11.49 10.52 -12.03
N LYS A 94 -12.02 9.82 -13.04
CA LYS A 94 -11.80 10.13 -14.47
C LYS A 94 -12.35 11.51 -14.86
N THR A 95 -13.44 11.93 -14.23
CA THR A 95 -14.10 13.23 -14.42
C THR A 95 -13.44 14.37 -13.63
N ASN A 96 -12.56 14.08 -12.67
CA ASN A 96 -11.88 15.10 -11.90
C ASN A 96 -10.87 15.84 -12.80
N SER A 97 -11.01 17.16 -12.91
CA SER A 97 -10.16 18.01 -13.75
C SER A 97 -8.67 17.90 -13.42
N HIS A 98 -8.32 17.72 -12.13
CA HIS A 98 -6.94 17.56 -11.70
C HIS A 98 -6.33 16.23 -12.11
N TYR A 99 -7.13 15.17 -12.28
CA TYR A 99 -6.64 13.87 -12.74
C TYR A 99 -6.05 14.01 -14.14
N ASN A 100 -6.79 14.64 -15.06
CA ASN A 100 -6.35 14.84 -16.45
C ASN A 100 -5.16 15.80 -16.56
N GLN A 101 -5.06 16.79 -15.66
CA GLN A 101 -3.93 17.73 -15.64
C GLN A 101 -2.64 17.11 -15.09
N LYS A 102 -2.75 16.32 -14.01
CA LYS A 102 -1.59 15.79 -13.28
C LYS A 102 -1.15 14.42 -13.76
N ILE A 103 -2.04 13.65 -14.37
CA ILE A 103 -1.85 12.27 -14.80
C ILE A 103 -2.34 12.18 -16.26
N ASN A 104 -1.59 12.79 -17.17
CA ASN A 104 -1.92 12.82 -18.60
C ASN A 104 -1.20 11.67 -19.36
N THR A 105 -1.83 11.15 -20.42
CA THR A 105 -1.27 10.12 -21.31
C THR A 105 0.02 10.54 -22.02
N ASN A 106 0.22 11.84 -22.26
CA ASN A 106 1.37 12.37 -23.02
C ASN A 106 2.47 12.98 -22.13
N SER A 107 2.41 12.77 -20.82
CA SER A 107 3.38 13.32 -19.87
C SER A 107 4.55 12.36 -19.66
N SER A 108 5.71 12.89 -19.25
CA SER A 108 6.85 12.11 -18.75
C SER A 108 6.58 11.45 -17.38
N ASN A 109 5.30 11.31 -17.00
CA ASN A 109 4.90 10.72 -15.75
C ASN A 109 5.22 9.23 -15.74
N LYS A 110 5.68 8.78 -14.58
CA LYS A 110 5.99 7.39 -14.32
C LYS A 110 4.74 6.51 -14.37
N ILE A 111 3.65 6.97 -13.77
CA ILE A 111 2.36 6.26 -13.77
C ILE A 111 1.45 6.92 -14.80
N LYS A 112 1.06 6.14 -15.81
CA LYS A 112 0.20 6.63 -16.90
C LYS A 112 -1.26 6.37 -16.58
N LYS A 113 -2.11 7.29 -17.05
CA LYS A 113 -3.57 7.20 -16.93
C LYS A 113 -4.13 5.90 -17.52
N ASN A 114 -3.67 5.53 -18.73
CA ASN A 114 -4.16 4.34 -19.43
C ASN A 114 -3.81 3.06 -18.67
N ASP A 115 -2.64 3.02 -18.01
CA ASP A 115 -2.22 1.85 -17.24
C ASP A 115 -3.11 1.67 -16.01
N ILE A 116 -3.45 2.76 -15.32
CA ILE A 116 -4.42 2.75 -14.20
C ILE A 116 -5.79 2.29 -14.68
N GLU A 117 -6.30 2.87 -15.77
CA GLU A 117 -7.61 2.53 -16.34
C GLU A 117 -7.68 1.05 -16.75
N ASN A 118 -6.65 0.54 -17.45
CA ASN A 118 -6.57 -0.86 -17.83
C ASN A 118 -6.50 -1.78 -16.61
N LYS A 119 -5.75 -1.42 -15.57
CA LYS A 119 -5.66 -2.20 -14.33
C LYS A 119 -6.99 -2.21 -13.57
N ILE A 120 -7.68 -1.09 -13.44
CA ILE A 120 -9.02 -1.03 -12.81
C ILE A 120 -10.03 -1.89 -13.57
N ASN A 121 -10.03 -1.81 -14.90
CA ASN A 121 -10.94 -2.60 -15.74
C ASN A 121 -10.65 -4.10 -15.71
N SER A 122 -9.38 -4.50 -15.54
CA SER A 122 -8.96 -5.90 -15.51
C SER A 122 -8.90 -6.51 -14.10
N MET A 123 -8.94 -5.70 -13.05
CA MET A 123 -8.93 -6.17 -11.67
C MET A 123 -10.35 -6.59 -11.24
N ASN A 124 -10.72 -7.82 -11.59
CA ASN A 124 -12.00 -8.42 -11.21
C ASN A 124 -11.97 -8.96 -9.77
N ILE A 125 -11.91 -8.04 -8.80
CA ILE A 125 -11.85 -8.34 -7.36
C ILE A 125 -12.94 -7.51 -6.67
N GLY A 126 -13.72 -8.13 -5.79
CA GLY A 126 -14.73 -7.40 -5.02
C GLY A 126 -14.07 -6.42 -4.06
N ILE A 127 -14.69 -5.27 -3.81
CA ILE A 127 -14.18 -4.22 -2.90
C ILE A 127 -13.85 -4.77 -1.50
N LYS A 128 -14.68 -5.68 -0.98
CA LYS A 128 -14.41 -6.36 0.30
C LYS A 128 -13.12 -7.17 0.28
N ASP A 129 -12.88 -7.90 -0.81
CA ASP A 129 -11.66 -8.68 -0.99
C ASP A 129 -10.45 -7.77 -1.23
N MET A 130 -10.59 -6.69 -2.00
CA MET A 130 -9.56 -5.64 -2.14
C MET A 130 -9.17 -5.07 -0.77
N SER A 131 -10.16 -4.79 0.09
CA SER A 131 -9.91 -4.32 1.46
C SER A 131 -9.11 -5.33 2.28
N ASN A 132 -9.40 -6.63 2.15
CA ASN A 132 -8.63 -7.67 2.84
C ASN A 132 -7.18 -7.74 2.35
N PHE A 133 -6.95 -7.64 1.03
CA PHE A 133 -5.60 -7.56 0.46
C PHE A 133 -4.85 -6.31 0.93
N TYR A 134 -5.52 -5.15 0.97
CA TYR A 134 -4.93 -3.91 1.43
C TYR A 134 -4.50 -4.00 2.91
N GLU A 135 -5.27 -4.67 3.76
CA GLU A 135 -4.92 -4.91 5.15
C GLU A 135 -3.64 -5.77 5.29
N VAL A 136 -3.43 -6.75 4.41
CA VAL A 136 -2.18 -7.53 4.35
C VAL A 136 -1.01 -6.64 3.88
N PHE A 137 -1.21 -5.87 2.82
CA PHE A 137 -0.23 -4.91 2.31
C PHE A 137 0.18 -3.87 3.38
N LYS A 138 -0.77 -3.39 4.18
CA LYS A 138 -0.53 -2.44 5.26
C LYS A 138 0.39 -3.00 6.33
N LEU A 139 0.22 -4.27 6.69
CA LEU A 139 1.13 -4.97 7.61
C LEU A 139 2.53 -5.13 7.01
N LEU A 140 2.63 -5.45 5.73
CA LEU A 140 3.92 -5.55 5.03
C LEU A 140 4.70 -4.24 5.10
N CYS A 141 4.04 -3.10 4.86
CA CYS A 141 4.70 -1.80 4.99
C CYS A 141 4.97 -1.37 6.44
N LYS A 142 4.16 -1.81 7.41
CA LYS A 142 4.48 -1.67 8.84
C LYS A 142 5.80 -2.38 9.15
N MET A 143 5.93 -3.64 8.75
CA MET A 143 7.15 -4.44 8.92
C MET A 143 8.36 -3.78 8.25
N ASP A 144 8.21 -3.33 7.00
CA ASP A 144 9.31 -2.65 6.30
C ASP A 144 9.72 -1.34 6.97
N GLY A 145 8.77 -0.60 7.55
CA GLY A 145 9.04 0.62 8.32
C GLY A 145 9.70 0.36 9.68
N GLU A 146 9.63 -0.88 10.20
CA GLU A 146 10.35 -1.33 11.40
C GLU A 146 11.83 -1.63 11.11
N LEU A 147 12.17 -1.95 9.85
CA LEU A 147 13.54 -2.15 9.37
C LEU A 147 14.35 -0.85 9.19
N ASP A 148 13.77 0.31 9.49
CA ASP A 148 14.47 1.59 9.36
C ASP A 148 15.72 1.61 10.26
N PRO A 149 16.94 1.71 9.69
CA PRO A 149 18.16 1.72 10.48
C PRO A 149 18.20 2.84 11.53
N LYS A 150 17.51 3.96 11.27
CA LYS A 150 17.42 5.08 12.22
C LYS A 150 16.65 4.73 13.49
N LYS A 151 15.77 3.72 13.43
CA LYS A 151 14.97 3.27 14.56
C LYS A 151 15.64 2.18 15.41
N LYS A 152 16.86 1.75 15.05
CA LYS A 152 17.58 0.64 15.69
C LYS A 152 16.69 -0.60 15.80
N PRO A 153 16.42 -1.29 14.68
CA PRO A 153 15.44 -2.37 14.61
C PRO A 153 15.71 -3.45 15.65
N GLN A 154 14.66 -3.90 16.35
CA GLN A 154 14.74 -5.00 17.32
C GLN A 154 14.12 -6.27 16.74
N CYS A 155 14.81 -7.40 16.96
CA CYS A 155 14.43 -8.70 16.41
C CYS A 155 13.00 -9.11 16.81
N ASN A 156 12.67 -9.05 18.10
CA ASN A 156 11.39 -9.54 18.63
C ASN A 156 10.16 -8.80 18.06
N LYS A 157 10.26 -7.47 17.89
CA LYS A 157 9.14 -6.65 17.40
C LYS A 157 8.78 -6.97 15.94
N CYS A 158 9.78 -7.19 15.10
CA CYS A 158 9.55 -7.52 13.70
C CYS A 158 8.94 -8.92 13.54
N LEU A 159 9.30 -9.86 14.42
CA LEU A 159 8.72 -11.21 14.44
C LEU A 159 7.22 -11.20 14.79
N GLU A 160 6.80 -10.33 15.72
CA GLU A 160 5.38 -10.15 16.06
C GLU A 160 4.59 -9.64 14.85
N SER A 161 5.06 -8.56 14.21
CA SER A 161 4.45 -8.03 12.97
C SER A 161 4.44 -9.06 11.82
N ALA A 162 5.48 -9.90 11.71
CA ALA A 162 5.55 -10.98 10.71
C ALA A 162 4.55 -12.10 10.97
N ARG A 163 4.30 -12.43 12.24
CA ARG A 163 3.24 -13.37 12.63
C ARG A 163 1.86 -12.81 12.30
N GLU A 164 1.58 -11.54 12.62
CA GLU A 164 0.32 -10.88 12.25
C GLU A 164 0.09 -10.89 10.73
N PHE A 165 1.14 -10.61 9.95
CA PHE A 165 1.10 -10.66 8.49
C PHE A 165 0.75 -12.06 7.98
N PHE A 166 1.42 -13.09 8.50
CA PHE A 166 1.18 -14.48 8.14
C PHE A 166 -0.28 -14.88 8.37
N GLU A 167 -0.81 -14.59 9.55
CA GLU A 167 -2.19 -14.94 9.92
C GLU A 167 -3.21 -14.23 9.03
N LYS A 168 -3.00 -12.94 8.69
CA LYS A 168 -3.88 -12.23 7.76
C LYS A 168 -3.77 -12.78 6.33
N CYS A 169 -2.56 -13.12 5.87
CA CYS A 169 -2.39 -13.69 4.53
C CYS A 169 -3.09 -15.05 4.39
N GLU A 170 -3.00 -15.91 5.40
CA GLU A 170 -3.71 -17.19 5.40
C GLU A 170 -5.24 -17.02 5.39
N LYS A 171 -5.77 -16.01 6.09
CA LYS A 171 -7.21 -15.68 6.01
C LYS A 171 -7.62 -15.26 4.59
N VAL A 172 -6.80 -14.43 3.91
CA VAL A 172 -7.06 -14.02 2.52
C VAL A 172 -6.99 -15.22 1.57
N LYS A 173 -6.06 -16.15 1.78
CA LYS A 173 -5.94 -17.39 0.99
C LYS A 173 -7.09 -18.36 1.22
N ASN A 174 -7.59 -18.49 2.45
CA ASN A 174 -8.68 -19.43 2.76
C ASN A 174 -10.06 -18.88 2.40
N ALA A 175 -10.22 -17.55 2.33
CA ALA A 175 -11.39 -16.90 1.76
C ALA A 175 -11.45 -17.00 0.22
N PHE A 176 -10.50 -17.73 -0.39
CA PHE A 176 -10.38 -17.89 -1.83
C PHE A 176 -11.26 -19.06 -2.30
N ASP A 177 -12.36 -18.75 -2.99
CA ASP A 177 -13.11 -19.73 -3.76
C ASP A 177 -12.37 -20.07 -5.06
N ILE A 178 -12.48 -21.31 -5.55
CA ILE A 178 -11.85 -21.81 -6.79
C ILE A 178 -12.23 -20.95 -8.00
N ASN A 179 -13.38 -20.26 -7.92
CA ASN A 179 -13.88 -19.34 -8.94
C ASN A 179 -13.21 -17.95 -8.95
N LYS A 180 -12.33 -17.63 -7.98
CA LYS A 180 -11.63 -16.35 -7.94
C LYS A 180 -10.48 -16.34 -8.96
N GLY A 181 -10.62 -15.47 -9.95
CA GLY A 181 -9.81 -15.45 -11.18
C GLY A 181 -8.37 -14.94 -11.05
N SER A 182 -7.73 -14.73 -12.21
CA SER A 182 -6.32 -14.37 -12.36
C SER A 182 -5.87 -13.14 -11.54
N SER A 183 -6.73 -12.13 -11.41
CA SER A 183 -6.42 -10.91 -10.65
C SER A 183 -6.07 -11.19 -9.18
N TYR A 184 -6.73 -12.15 -8.54
CA TYR A 184 -6.41 -12.50 -7.15
C TYR A 184 -5.05 -13.19 -7.03
N LEU A 185 -4.74 -14.11 -7.95
CA LEU A 185 -3.44 -14.80 -7.99
C LEU A 185 -2.30 -13.81 -8.23
N GLN A 186 -2.54 -12.80 -9.09
CA GLN A 186 -1.60 -11.71 -9.31
C GLN A 186 -1.32 -10.94 -8.01
N LEU A 187 -2.35 -10.53 -7.27
CA LEU A 187 -2.16 -9.83 -5.98
C LEU A 187 -1.43 -10.68 -4.92
N LEU A 188 -1.77 -11.97 -4.81
CA LEU A 188 -1.06 -12.89 -3.92
C LEU A 188 0.42 -13.02 -4.31
N SER A 189 0.70 -13.14 -5.60
CA SER A 189 2.06 -13.21 -6.13
C SER A 189 2.87 -11.96 -5.80
N ILE A 190 2.29 -10.77 -5.99
CA ILE A 190 2.91 -9.50 -5.65
C ILE A 190 3.25 -9.44 -4.15
N LEU A 191 2.28 -9.72 -3.28
CA LEU A 191 2.48 -9.73 -1.82
C LEU A 191 3.52 -10.77 -1.37
N SER A 192 3.54 -11.94 -2.02
CA SER A 192 4.50 -13.01 -1.74
C SER A 192 5.93 -12.62 -2.11
N ASN A 193 6.12 -12.05 -3.31
CA ASN A 193 7.42 -11.56 -3.77
C ASN A 193 7.96 -10.45 -2.86
N ASP A 194 7.06 -9.59 -2.42
CA ASP A 194 7.34 -8.48 -1.52
C ASP A 194 7.74 -8.95 -0.12
N TYR A 195 7.02 -9.92 0.42
CA TYR A 195 7.38 -10.56 1.68
C TYR A 195 8.72 -11.29 1.58
N LYS A 196 9.01 -11.95 0.45
CA LYS A 196 10.34 -12.56 0.20
C LYS A 196 11.45 -11.51 0.26
N GLN A 197 11.27 -10.35 -0.38
CA GLN A 197 12.24 -9.25 -0.32
C GLN A 197 12.43 -8.74 1.12
N PHE A 198 11.34 -8.58 1.87
CA PHE A 198 11.39 -8.22 3.28
C PHE A 198 12.23 -9.22 4.10
N LYS A 199 11.99 -10.53 3.94
CA LYS A 199 12.72 -11.59 4.67
C LYS A 199 14.23 -11.50 4.44
N GLU A 200 14.65 -11.36 3.19
CA GLU A 200 16.07 -11.25 2.83
C GLU A 200 16.72 -10.01 3.46
N LYS A 201 16.00 -8.88 3.44
CA LYS A 201 16.48 -7.66 4.08
C LYS A 201 16.54 -7.79 5.60
N TYR A 202 15.54 -8.39 6.22
CA TYR A 202 15.51 -8.60 7.66
C TYR A 202 16.72 -9.43 8.12
N LYS A 203 17.02 -10.53 7.42
CA LYS A 203 18.19 -11.37 7.69
C LYS A 203 19.49 -10.58 7.61
N LYS A 204 19.59 -9.67 6.64
CA LYS A 204 20.77 -8.83 6.42
C LYS A 204 20.95 -7.72 7.45
N VAL A 205 19.86 -7.09 7.90
CA VAL A 205 19.90 -5.82 8.66
C VAL A 205 19.62 -6.01 10.15
N VAL A 206 18.87 -7.05 10.53
CA VAL A 206 18.34 -7.19 11.90
C VAL A 206 18.79 -8.49 12.56
N CYS A 207 18.46 -9.65 11.98
CA CYS A 207 18.79 -10.94 12.60
C CYS A 207 18.96 -12.05 11.54
N SER A 208 20.18 -12.54 11.39
CA SER A 208 20.58 -13.51 10.35
C SER A 208 20.03 -14.92 10.57
N ASN A 209 19.71 -15.29 11.82
CA ASN A 209 19.41 -16.67 12.20
C ASN A 209 17.90 -16.91 12.40
N VAL A 210 17.05 -16.02 11.88
CA VAL A 210 15.60 -16.14 12.00
C VAL A 210 15.03 -16.98 10.87
N GLU A 211 14.27 -18.00 11.24
CA GLU A 211 13.37 -18.71 10.34
C GLU A 211 12.03 -18.00 10.27
N PHE A 212 11.61 -17.66 9.05
CA PHE A 212 10.30 -17.09 8.78
C PHE A 212 9.37 -18.18 8.29
N LEU A 213 8.11 -18.09 8.68
CA LEU A 213 7.07 -18.91 8.11
C LEU A 213 6.94 -18.64 6.60
N GLU A 214 6.81 -19.70 5.80
CA GLU A 214 6.61 -19.60 4.35
C GLU A 214 5.12 -19.52 4.01
N THR A 215 4.60 -18.31 3.72
CA THR A 215 3.24 -18.16 3.14
C THR A 215 3.14 -17.04 2.11
N CYS A 216 1.92 -16.92 1.56
CA CYS A 216 1.44 -16.12 0.43
C CYS A 216 1.66 -16.70 -0.98
N SER A 217 2.48 -17.74 -1.15
CA SER A 217 2.55 -18.43 -2.44
C SER A 217 1.41 -19.45 -2.58
N ARG A 218 0.59 -19.31 -3.62
CA ARG A 218 -0.17 -20.42 -4.20
C ARG A 218 0.50 -20.69 -5.54
N SER A 219 1.45 -21.63 -5.57
CA SER A 219 1.96 -22.12 -6.85
C SER A 219 0.77 -22.60 -7.68
N SER A 220 0.67 -22.15 -8.92
CA SER A 220 -0.16 -22.81 -9.91
C SER A 220 0.48 -24.16 -10.21
N VAL A 221 0.15 -25.20 -9.42
CA VAL A 221 0.23 -26.64 -9.75
C VAL A 221 -0.19 -27.48 -8.53
N THR A 222 -1.30 -28.20 -8.72
CA THR A 222 -1.81 -29.43 -8.06
C THR A 222 -2.29 -29.48 -6.60
N GLU A 223 -3.28 -30.36 -6.44
CA GLU A 223 -4.09 -30.71 -5.26
C GLU A 223 -3.36 -31.45 -4.13
N SER A 224 -4.07 -31.50 -2.98
CA SER A 224 -4.09 -32.53 -1.92
C SER A 224 -3.17 -32.32 -0.69
N PRO A 225 -3.49 -32.95 0.48
CA PRO A 225 -4.36 -32.38 1.49
C PRO A 225 -3.64 -32.05 2.80
N VAL A 226 -4.35 -31.33 3.67
CA VAL A 226 -3.95 -30.88 5.01
C VAL A 226 -3.48 -32.02 5.90
N THR A 227 -2.23 -31.95 6.37
CA THR A 227 -1.80 -32.65 7.59
C THR A 227 -1.46 -31.62 8.65
N LYS A 228 -2.21 -31.63 9.75
CA LYS A 228 -1.94 -30.85 10.97
C LYS A 228 -0.50 -31.08 11.43
N CYS A 229 0.27 -30.01 11.59
CA CYS A 229 1.58 -30.08 12.25
C CYS A 229 1.40 -30.46 13.73
N GLN A 230 1.98 -31.59 14.14
CA GLN A 230 2.39 -31.83 15.52
C GLN A 230 3.91 -31.70 15.61
N VAL A 231 4.38 -30.88 16.54
CA VAL A 231 5.78 -30.75 16.92
C VAL A 231 6.19 -32.02 17.65
N THR A 232 7.14 -32.78 17.12
CA THR A 232 7.88 -33.79 17.91
C THR A 232 9.33 -33.85 17.45
N GLU A 233 10.22 -33.96 18.43
CA GLU A 233 11.68 -33.87 18.35
C GLU A 233 12.31 -34.91 17.41
N CYS A 234 13.40 -34.51 16.74
CA CYS A 234 14.18 -35.37 15.84
C CYS A 234 14.97 -36.45 16.61
N PRO A 235 15.11 -37.64 16.01
CA PRO A 235 16.42 -38.29 15.97
C PRO A 235 16.84 -38.66 14.55
N VAL A 236 18.14 -38.46 14.29
CA VAL A 236 18.84 -38.69 13.03
C VAL A 236 18.89 -40.18 12.69
N THR A 237 18.51 -40.59 11.48
CA THR A 237 19.08 -41.79 10.83
C THR A 237 19.10 -41.64 9.31
N LYS A 238 20.25 -41.97 8.70
CA LYS A 238 20.58 -41.88 7.27
C LYS A 238 19.68 -42.76 6.39
N CYS A 239 19.21 -42.24 5.26
CA CYS A 239 18.84 -43.05 4.09
C CYS A 239 19.44 -42.47 2.81
N GLN A 240 19.86 -43.38 1.92
CA GLN A 240 20.71 -43.16 0.75
C GLN A 240 19.95 -42.55 -0.43
N VAL A 241 20.68 -41.76 -1.21
CA VAL A 241 20.24 -41.03 -2.42
C VAL A 241 20.11 -42.01 -3.59
N THR A 242 19.00 -41.93 -4.33
CA THR A 242 18.90 -42.43 -5.71
C THR A 242 18.64 -41.23 -6.62
N GLU A 243 19.52 -41.02 -7.59
CA GLU A 243 19.51 -39.86 -8.49
C GLU A 243 18.34 -39.93 -9.49
N CYS A 244 17.57 -38.85 -9.59
CA CYS A 244 16.75 -38.55 -10.77
C CYS A 244 17.47 -37.51 -11.63
N PRO A 245 17.48 -37.64 -12.97
CA PRO A 245 18.28 -36.76 -13.83
C PRO A 245 17.69 -35.34 -13.86
N VAL A 246 18.50 -34.37 -13.44
CA VAL A 246 18.17 -32.94 -13.51
C VAL A 246 18.42 -32.43 -14.93
N THR A 247 17.34 -32.20 -15.69
CA THR A 247 17.38 -31.30 -16.84
C THR A 247 17.64 -29.89 -16.32
N LYS A 248 18.80 -29.30 -16.65
CA LYS A 248 19.15 -27.92 -16.31
C LYS A 248 18.11 -26.94 -16.84
N CYS A 249 17.19 -26.49 -16.00
CA CYS A 249 16.50 -25.23 -16.23
C CYS A 249 17.47 -24.10 -15.89
N GLN A 250 17.95 -23.42 -16.93
CA GLN A 250 18.79 -22.24 -16.79
C GLN A 250 17.92 -21.11 -16.21
N VAL A 251 17.98 -20.94 -14.88
CA VAL A 251 17.37 -19.81 -14.19
C VAL A 251 18.14 -18.56 -14.60
N THR A 252 17.52 -17.72 -15.43
CA THR A 252 18.05 -16.38 -15.71
C THR A 252 17.87 -15.55 -14.44
N GLU A 253 18.96 -15.34 -13.70
CA GLU A 253 18.99 -14.42 -12.56
C GLU A 253 18.55 -13.04 -13.03
N SER A 254 17.37 -12.60 -12.58
CA SER A 254 16.92 -11.24 -12.81
C SER A 254 17.72 -10.32 -11.87
N PRO A 255 18.28 -9.20 -12.37
CA PRO A 255 19.10 -8.31 -11.55
C PRO A 255 18.26 -7.75 -10.40
N VAL A 256 18.79 -7.90 -9.18
CA VAL A 256 18.19 -7.44 -7.92
C VAL A 256 17.92 -5.94 -8.00
N THR A 257 16.66 -5.59 -8.27
CA THR A 257 16.18 -4.22 -8.35
C THR A 257 16.04 -3.68 -6.93
N LYS A 258 16.88 -2.71 -6.55
CA LYS A 258 16.65 -1.84 -5.38
C LYS A 258 15.29 -1.12 -5.54
N ASN A 259 14.55 -0.73 -4.51
CA ASN A 259 13.88 -1.54 -3.48
C ASN A 259 12.49 -0.90 -3.24
N THR A 260 11.51 -1.20 -4.10
CA THR A 260 10.29 -0.40 -4.32
C THR A 260 9.42 -0.18 -3.08
N LEU A 261 9.35 -1.19 -2.22
CA LEU A 261 8.54 -1.20 -1.00
C LEU A 261 9.03 -0.27 0.11
N ILE A 262 10.35 -0.19 0.27
CA ILE A 262 10.99 0.66 1.30
C ILE A 262 10.61 2.12 1.06
N ILE A 263 10.57 2.52 -0.20
CA ILE A 263 10.28 3.89 -0.57
C ILE A 263 8.81 4.16 -0.34
N ILE A 264 7.91 3.26 -0.75
CA ILE A 264 6.47 3.37 -0.45
C ILE A 264 6.23 3.49 1.07
N ALA A 265 6.87 2.64 1.89
CA ALA A 265 6.74 2.68 3.36
C ALA A 265 7.36 3.94 3.99
N ILE A 266 8.56 4.36 3.56
CA ILE A 266 9.24 5.58 4.03
C ILE A 266 8.46 6.82 3.63
N ILE A 267 7.85 6.86 2.45
CA ILE A 267 7.04 7.99 1.97
C ILE A 267 5.85 8.26 2.89
N PHE A 268 5.11 7.22 3.28
CA PHE A 268 3.99 7.39 4.22
C PHE A 268 4.43 7.90 5.59
N VAL A 269 5.66 7.58 6.00
CA VAL A 269 6.28 8.03 7.25
C VAL A 269 6.95 9.41 7.10
N ALA A 270 7.44 9.80 5.92
CA ALA A 270 8.09 11.09 5.68
C ALA A 270 7.06 12.20 5.41
N ALA A 271 5.99 11.91 4.66
CA ALA A 271 4.84 12.80 4.51
C ALA A 271 4.27 13.18 5.88
N SER A 272 4.27 12.24 6.84
CA SER A 272 3.91 12.47 8.24
C SER A 272 4.67 13.60 8.93
N ILE A 273 5.97 13.72 8.65
CA ILE A 273 6.89 14.64 9.33
C ILE A 273 6.78 16.03 8.69
N LEU A 274 6.68 16.10 7.35
CA LEU A 274 6.48 17.37 6.65
C LEU A 274 5.08 17.98 6.93
N LEU A 275 4.04 17.16 7.09
CA LEU A 275 2.68 17.59 7.46
C LEU A 275 2.58 18.10 8.91
N GLY A 276 3.28 17.47 9.86
CA GLY A 276 3.34 17.96 11.25
C GLY A 276 4.09 19.28 11.40
N VAL A 277 5.10 19.51 10.55
CA VAL A 277 5.90 20.74 10.55
C VAL A 277 5.13 21.88 9.87
N SER A 278 4.46 21.66 8.73
CA SER A 278 3.68 22.71 8.05
C SER A 278 2.47 23.18 8.87
N TYR A 279 1.77 22.27 9.56
CA TYR A 279 0.69 22.63 10.49
C TYR A 279 1.20 23.53 11.63
N LYS A 280 2.37 23.21 12.21
CA LYS A 280 2.98 23.99 13.29
C LYS A 280 3.41 25.38 12.83
N TYR A 281 3.98 25.52 11.63
CA TYR A 281 4.36 26.82 11.07
C TYR A 281 3.14 27.67 10.65
N SER A 282 2.07 27.05 10.14
CA SER A 282 0.85 27.75 9.78
C SER A 282 0.10 28.28 11.01
N LEU A 283 -0.07 27.46 12.06
CA LEU A 283 -0.69 27.87 13.32
C LEU A 283 0.10 28.98 14.04
N PHE A 284 1.44 28.95 13.94
CA PHE A 284 2.31 30.00 14.48
C PHE A 284 2.25 31.30 13.68
N GLY A 285 2.07 31.22 12.35
CA GLY A 285 1.87 32.38 11.48
C GLY A 285 0.57 33.13 11.77
N PHE A 286 -0.54 32.42 12.00
CA PHE A 286 -1.84 33.02 12.32
C PHE A 286 -1.86 33.71 13.70
N ARG A 287 -1.23 33.13 14.73
CA ARG A 287 -1.07 33.78 16.04
C ARG A 287 -0.31 35.10 15.95
N LYS A 288 0.76 35.15 15.15
CA LYS A 288 1.59 36.35 15.01
C LYS A 288 0.88 37.47 14.24
N ARG A 289 -0.01 37.13 13.30
CA ARG A 289 -0.81 38.12 12.54
C ARG A 289 -1.91 38.75 13.41
N SER A 290 -2.61 37.93 14.21
CA SER A 290 -3.65 38.40 15.15
C SER A 290 -3.10 39.38 16.20
N GLN A 291 -1.95 39.08 16.82
CA GLN A 291 -1.32 40.01 17.77
C GLN A 291 -0.91 41.34 17.13
N LYS A 292 -0.39 41.31 15.90
CA LYS A 292 0.06 42.52 15.19
C LYS A 292 -1.11 43.43 14.79
N GLN A 293 -2.29 42.86 14.54
CA GLN A 293 -3.52 43.59 14.23
C GLN A 293 -4.11 44.25 15.49
N HIS A 294 -4.16 43.51 16.60
CA HIS A 294 -4.59 44.03 17.90
C HIS A 294 -3.67 45.16 18.44
N LEU A 295 -2.36 45.07 18.21
CA LEU A 295 -1.41 46.15 18.55
C LEU A 295 -1.58 47.40 17.68
N ARG A 296 -1.95 47.24 16.40
CA ARG A 296 -2.24 48.38 15.51
C ARG A 296 -3.56 49.08 15.84
N GLU A 297 -4.55 48.35 16.34
CA GLU A 297 -5.83 48.93 16.79
C GLU A 297 -5.67 49.70 18.11
N LYS A 298 -4.80 49.24 19.02
CA LYS A 298 -4.49 49.97 20.26
C LYS A 298 -3.68 51.25 20.06
N LEU A 299 -2.89 51.36 18.99
CA LEU A 299 -2.13 52.57 18.66
C LEU A 299 -2.95 53.64 17.91
N LYS A 300 -4.20 53.33 17.53
CA LYS A 300 -5.13 54.26 16.85
C LYS A 300 -6.22 54.81 17.78
N LYS A 301 -6.19 54.47 19.07
CA LYS A 301 -7.04 55.01 20.14
C LYS A 301 -6.18 55.88 21.04
#